data_AF-A0A317FEQ0-F1
#
_entry.id   AF-A0A317FEQ0-F1
#
_cell.length_a   1.000
_cell.length_b   1.000
_cell.length_c   1.000
_cell.angle_alpha   90.00
_cell.angle_beta   90.00
_cell.angle_gamma   90.00
#
_symmetry.space_group_name_H-M   'P 1'
#
loop_
_entity.id
_entity.type
_entity.pdbx_description
1 polymer ?
#
loop_
_entity_poly.entity_id
_entity_poly.type
_entity_poly.pdbx_seq_one_letter_code
_entity_poly.pdbx_strand_id
1 'polypeptide(L)' 'MDGALPGSRLIGRLTEQQADLDRMIAAEQSRPAPDELVVRRLMRERMLARDRLAALTGSGTPAWARQGIGAK' A
#
# COMPACT_ATOMS: atom_id res chain seq x y z
N MET A 1 20.56 18.66 -13.98
CA MET A 1 20.51 17.19 -14.10
C MET A 1 19.88 16.67 -12.82
N ASP A 2 18.57 16.44 -12.83
CA ASP A 2 17.82 16.00 -11.66
C ASP A 2 18.18 14.56 -11.29
N GLY A 3 19.12 14.44 -10.36
CA GLY A 3 19.44 13.20 -9.66
C GLY A 3 18.29 12.78 -8.76
N ALA A 4 17.16 12.39 -9.36
CA ALA A 4 16.07 11.73 -8.66
C ALA A 4 16.62 10.40 -8.14
N LEU A 5 16.99 10.38 -6.86
CA LEU A 5 17.44 9.20 -6.14
C LEU A 5 16.49 8.04 -6.48
N PRO A 6 17.00 6.82 -6.74
CA PRO A 6 16.16 5.69 -7.17
C PRO A 6 14.97 5.43 -6.23
N GLY A 7 15.09 5.78 -4.94
CA GLY A 7 14.00 5.75 -3.96
C GLY A 7 12.84 6.72 -4.27
N SER A 8 13.10 7.91 -4.80
CA SER A 8 12.06 8.91 -5.12
C SER A 8 11.13 8.47 -6.24
N ARG A 9 11.66 7.83 -7.29
CA ARG A 9 10.86 7.26 -8.39
C ARG A 9 10.05 6.05 -7.94
N LEU A 10 10.62 5.21 -7.08
CA LEU A 10 9.93 4.05 -6.51
C LEU A 10 8.81 4.46 -5.55
N ILE A 11 9.04 5.48 -4.73
CA ILE A 11 8.03 6.10 -3.87
C ILE A 11 6.86 6.62 -4.72
N GLY A 12 7.15 7.40 -5.78
CA GLY A 12 6.12 7.91 -6.69
C GLY A 12 5.28 6.80 -7.30
N ARG A 13 5.92 5.73 -7.82
CA ARG A 13 5.20 4.57 -8.37
C ARG A 13 4.34 3.84 -7.34
N LEU A 14 4.82 3.67 -6.10
CA LEU A 14 4.05 3.01 -5.04
C LEU A 14 2.87 3.86 -4.58
N THR A 15 2.99 5.18 -4.62
CA THR A 15 1.89 6.12 -4.35
C THR A 15 0.85 6.09 -5.46
N GLU A 16 1.27 6.13 -6.73
CA GLU A 16 0.38 5.97 -7.89
C GLU A 16 -0.34 4.63 -7.84
N GLN A 17 0.39 3.54 -7.57
CA GLN A 17 -0.18 2.20 -7.43
C GLN A 17 -1.24 2.14 -6.30
N GLN A 18 -1.02 2.81 -5.17
CA GLN A 18 -2.02 2.87 -4.10
C GLN A 18 -3.30 3.59 -4.54
N ALA A 19 -3.16 4.72 -5.24
CA ALA A 19 -4.31 5.46 -5.74
C ALA A 19 -5.13 4.64 -6.75
N ASP A 20 -4.46 3.91 -7.64
CA ASP A 20 -5.14 3.04 -8.60
C ASP A 20 -5.82 1.85 -7.92
N LEU A 21 -5.18 1.22 -6.93
CA LEU A 21 -5.81 0.16 -6.13
C LEU A 21 -7.04 0.67 -5.38
N ASP A 22 -6.99 1.88 -4.81
CA ASP A 22 -8.15 2.50 -4.16
C ASP A 22 -9.30 2.76 -5.14
N ARG A 23 -8.99 3.22 -6.37
CA ARG A 23 -10.00 3.37 -7.44
C ARG A 23 -10.60 2.03 -7.85
N MET A 24 -9.79 0.99 -8.01
CA MET A 24 -10.27 -0.35 -8.37
C MET A 24 -11.16 -0.96 -7.28
N ILE A 25 -10.80 -0.78 -6.01
CA ILE A 25 -11.61 -1.21 -4.87
C ILE A 25 -12.96 -0.48 -4.88
N ALA A 26 -12.95 0.84 -5.03
CA ALA A 26 -14.18 1.64 -5.09
C ALA A 26 -15.06 1.26 -6.29
N ALA A 27 -14.45 1.04 -7.46
CA ALA A 27 -15.14 0.60 -8.66
C ALA A 27 -15.80 -0.78 -8.46
N GLU A 28 -15.07 -1.76 -7.92
CA GLU A 28 -15.61 -3.09 -7.65
C GLU A 28 -16.74 -3.06 -6.62
N GLN A 29 -16.60 -2.27 -5.55
CA GLN A 29 -17.64 -2.10 -4.54
C GLN A 29 -18.90 -1.39 -5.06
N SER A 30 -18.77 -0.53 -6.08
CA SER A 30 -19.91 0.14 -6.70
C SER A 30 -20.73 -0.77 -7.63
N ARG A 31 -20.26 -1.99 -7.92
CA ARG A 31 -20.96 -2.93 -8.79
C ARG A 31 -22.22 -3.45 -8.10
N PRO A 32 -23.29 -3.76 -8.84
CA PRO A 32 -24.52 -4.34 -8.29
C PRO A 32 -24.31 -5.69 -7.57
N ALA A 33 -23.29 -6.45 -7.97
CA ALA A 33 -22.84 -7.68 -7.35
C ALA A 33 -21.31 -7.65 -7.27
N PRO A 34 -20.74 -7.11 -6.18
CA PRO A 34 -19.30 -7.00 -6.01
C PRO A 34 -18.68 -8.38 -5.79
N ASP A 35 -17.55 -8.66 -6.43
CA ASP A 35 -16.78 -9.87 -6.15
C ASP A 35 -15.91 -9.66 -4.91
N GLU A 36 -16.32 -10.25 -3.78
CA GLU A 36 -15.59 -10.15 -2.52
C GLU A 36 -14.15 -10.68 -2.60
N LEU A 37 -13.87 -11.69 -3.43
CA LEU A 37 -12.52 -12.23 -3.57
C LEU A 37 -11.62 -11.22 -4.28
N VAL A 38 -12.15 -10.52 -5.28
CA VAL A 38 -11.47 -9.43 -5.98
C VAL A 38 -11.21 -8.28 -5.01
N VAL A 39 -12.22 -7.83 -4.25
CA VAL A 39 -12.04 -6.76 -3.26
C VAL A 39 -10.99 -7.13 -2.21
N ARG A 40 -11.03 -8.34 -1.65
CA ARG A 40 -10.04 -8.82 -0.66
C ARG A 40 -8.64 -8.95 -1.25
N ARG A 41 -8.52 -9.29 -2.52
CA ARG A 41 -7.22 -9.33 -3.22
C ARG A 41 -6.67 -7.92 -3.40
N LEU A 42 -7.47 -7.00 -3.92
CA LEU A 42 -7.06 -5.59 -4.13
C LEU A 42 -6.68 -4.91 -2.81
N MET A 43 -7.43 -5.16 -1.72
CA MET A 43 -7.09 -4.66 -0.39
C MET A 43 -5.75 -5.19 0.13
N ARG A 44 -5.44 -6.47 -0.11
CA ARG A 44 -4.14 -7.05 0.24
C ARG A 44 -3.00 -6.41 -0.56
N GLU A 45 -3.19 -6.23 -1.86
CA GLU A 45 -2.20 -5.57 -2.72
C GLU A 45 -1.95 -4.12 -2.27
N ARG A 46 -3.02 -3.40 -1.88
CA ARG A 46 -2.92 -2.04 -1.32
C ARG A 46 -2.11 -2.00 -0.03
N MET A 47 -2.38 -2.94 0.88
CA MET A 47 -1.65 -3.06 2.14
C MET A 47 -0.15 -3.29 1.89
N LEU A 48 0.20 -4.19 0.97
CA LEU A 48 1.61 -4.46 0.61
C LEU A 48 2.29 -3.24 0.00
N ALA A 49 1.61 -2.49 -0.87
CA ALA A 49 2.15 -1.25 -1.44
C ALA A 49 2.40 -0.19 -0.36
N ARG A 50 1.48 -0.06 0.61
CA ARG A 50 1.63 0.82 1.77
C ARG A 50 2.80 0.41 2.68
N ASP A 51 2.94 -0.88 2.97
CA ASP A 51 4.02 -1.39 3.82
C ASP A 51 5.39 -1.19 3.14
N ARG A 52 5.48 -1.39 1.83
CA ARG A 52 6.68 -1.08 1.04
C ARG A 52 7.00 0.42 1.06
N LEU A 53 5.98 1.27 0.92
CA LEU A 53 6.16 2.71 1.01
C LEU A 53 6.70 3.12 2.38
N ALA A 54 6.11 2.61 3.47
CA ALA A 54 6.55 2.87 4.83
C ALA A 54 8.00 2.41 5.10
N ALA A 55 8.40 1.27 4.55
CA ALA A 55 9.78 0.78 4.61
C ALA A 55 10.76 1.71 3.89
N LEU A 56 10.35 2.28 2.75
CA LEU A 56 11.19 3.20 1.95
C LEU A 56 11.28 4.61 2.54
N THR A 57 10.23 5.11 3.19
CA THR A 57 10.20 6.45 3.76
C THR A 57 10.81 6.54 5.16
N GLY A 58 11.34 5.43 5.70
CA GLY A 58 11.96 5.40 7.02
C GLY A 58 10.98 5.60 8.19
N SER A 59 9.67 5.62 7.92
CA SER A 59 8.60 5.57 8.92
C SER A 59 8.46 4.12 9.43
N GLY A 60 9.55 3.64 10.05
CA GLY A 60 9.73 2.28 10.51
C GLY A 60 8.84 1.94 11.70
N THR A 61 7.70 1.32 11.43
CA THR A 61 7.35 0.00 12.00
C THR A 61 6.04 -0.47 11.37
N PRO A 62 6.05 -1.53 10.54
CA PRO A 62 4.82 -2.15 10.10
C PRO A 62 4.02 -2.68 11.30
N ALA A 63 2.69 -2.71 11.21
CA ALA A 63 1.81 -3.03 12.35
C ALA A 63 2.09 -4.40 13.00
N TRP A 64 2.58 -5.38 12.22
CA TRP A 64 3.01 -6.68 12.72
C TRP A 64 4.32 -6.64 13.54
N ALA A 65 5.20 -5.67 13.27
CA ALA A 65 6.45 -5.47 14.00
C ALA A 65 6.28 -4.68 15.30
N ARG A 66 5.10 -4.07 15.54
CA ARG A 66 4.80 -3.33 16.78
C ARG A 66 4.47 -4.24 17.98
N GLN A 67 4.10 -5.50 17.76
CA GLN A 67 3.71 -6.42 18.86
C GLN A 67 4.89 -6.98 19.67
N GLY A 68 6.15 -6.76 19.24
CA GLY A 68 7.34 -7.27 19.93
C GLY A 68 8.01 -6.30 20.93
N ILE A 69 7.57 -5.04 21.01
CA ILE A 69 8.24 -3.99 21.81
C ILE A 69 7.45 -3.68 23.11
N GLY A 70 6.37 -4.41 23.37
CA GLY A 70 5.50 -4.25 24.54
C GLY A 70 5.65 -5.38 25.55
N ALA A 71 6.86 -5.64 26.04
CA ALA A 71 7.07 -6.41 27.26
C ALA A 71 7.98 -5.60 28.18
N LYS A 72 7.35 -4.82 29.07
CA LYS A 72 7.99 -4.28 30.27
C LYS A 72 7.37 -4.98 31.46
#